data_AF-A0A4Q0XFA1-F1
#
_entry.id   AF-A0A4Q0XFA1-F1
#
_cell.length_a   1.000
_cell.length_b   1.000
_cell.length_c   1.000
_cell.angle_alpha   90.00
_cell.angle_beta   90.00
_cell.angle_gamma   90.00
#
_symmetry.space_group_name_H-M   'P 1'
#
loop_
_entity.id
_entity.type
_entity.pdbx_description
1 polymer ?
#
loop_
_entity_poly.entity_id
_entity_poly.type
_entity_poly.pdbx_seq_one_letter_code
_entity_poly.pdbx_strand_id
1 'polypeptide(L)'
;MIIILIISFLLPARAACQGMPTYDNTNFISLVKQLIESGKQTANIIKTVEFLKTQKDNIEKVNDVVRQLKAVREIGRNNQRLINVMQNDLRDILGSPFIKPDEVSRVSQSFTSIVENSLNTLDFIDEILSSDYLKMTDAERTAILNEKELESREMVANITTKTKRYKDIISFRKMQDKINNRETEY
;
A
#
# COMPACT_ATOMS: atom_id res chain seq x y z
N MET A 1 26.05 54.11 27.82
CA MET A 1 25.95 52.73 27.28
C MET A 1 24.49 52.25 27.31
N ILE A 2 23.63 52.72 26.42
CA ILE A 2 22.23 52.23 26.30
C ILE A 2 21.76 52.05 24.84
N ILE A 3 22.58 52.41 23.84
CA ILE A 3 22.12 52.41 22.42
C ILE A 3 22.55 51.15 21.63
N ILE A 4 23.36 50.26 22.20
CA ILE A 4 23.85 49.07 21.49
C ILE A 4 22.95 47.82 21.68
N LEU A 5 22.01 47.84 22.64
CA LEU A 5 21.23 46.64 22.97
C LEU A 5 19.95 46.43 22.16
N ILE A 6 19.51 47.40 21.35
CA ILE A 6 18.19 47.35 20.69
C ILE A 6 18.25 46.78 19.26
N ILE A 7 19.43 46.68 18.65
CA ILE A 7 19.57 46.21 17.24
C ILE A 7 19.56 44.67 17.13
N SER A 8 19.66 43.93 18.23
CA SER A 8 19.68 42.46 18.18
C SER A 8 18.29 41.82 18.01
N PHE A 9 17.20 42.60 17.97
CA PHE A 9 15.83 42.08 17.86
C PHE A 9 15.24 42.18 16.43
N LEU A 10 16.06 42.56 15.44
CA LEU A 10 15.63 42.77 14.05
C LEU A 10 16.37 41.86 13.05
N LEU A 11 16.80 40.68 13.50
CA LEU A 11 17.24 39.64 12.59
C LEU A 11 16.01 38.86 12.10
N PRO A 12 15.77 38.75 10.78
CA PRO A 12 14.76 37.86 10.28
C PRO A 12 15.16 36.44 10.66
N ALA A 13 14.30 35.76 11.43
CA ALA A 13 14.38 34.32 11.67
C ALA A 13 14.24 33.58 10.33
N ARG A 14 15.33 33.50 9.57
CA ARG A 14 15.48 32.72 8.34
C ARG A 14 16.46 31.58 8.59
N ALA A 15 16.18 30.80 9.62
CA ALA A 15 16.76 29.49 9.91
C ALA A 15 15.83 28.86 10.96
N ALA A 16 15.12 27.76 10.75
CA ALA A 16 15.21 26.71 9.76
C ALA A 16 13.80 26.20 9.43
N CYS A 17 13.23 26.66 8.31
CA CYS A 17 12.33 25.79 7.54
C CYS A 17 13.23 25.01 6.59
N GLN A 18 14.10 24.14 7.12
CA GLN A 18 14.64 23.08 6.28
C GLN A 18 13.43 22.23 5.91
N GLY A 19 13.05 22.28 4.62
CA GLY A 19 11.98 21.48 4.08
C GLY A 19 12.19 20.06 4.53
N MET A 20 11.25 19.55 5.34
CA MET A 20 11.07 18.12 5.53
C MET A 20 11.14 17.50 4.13
N PRO A 21 11.96 16.45 3.90
CA PRO A 21 12.19 15.91 2.57
C PRO A 21 10.85 15.76 1.86
N THR A 22 10.62 16.61 0.87
CA THR A 22 9.35 16.62 0.16
C THR A 22 9.33 15.36 -0.65
N TYR A 23 8.52 14.39 -0.20
CA TYR A 23 8.38 13.12 -0.89
C TYR A 23 7.84 13.41 -2.29
N ASP A 24 8.65 13.11 -3.31
CA ASP A 24 8.28 13.31 -4.69
C ASP A 24 7.16 12.32 -5.04
N ASN A 25 5.97 12.85 -5.32
CA ASN A 25 4.80 12.09 -5.73
C ASN A 25 5.05 11.28 -7.03
N THR A 26 6.06 11.65 -7.81
CA THR A 26 6.51 10.91 -9.00
C THR A 26 7.00 9.51 -8.64
N ASN A 27 7.75 9.35 -7.54
CA ASN A 27 8.23 8.04 -7.07
C ASN A 27 7.05 7.14 -6.67
N PHE A 28 6.07 7.71 -5.96
CA PHE A 28 4.88 6.97 -5.56
C PHE A 28 4.03 6.53 -6.76
N ILE A 29 3.84 7.39 -7.75
CA ILE A 29 3.12 7.03 -8.98
C ILE A 29 3.82 5.87 -9.71
N SER A 30 5.16 5.86 -9.74
CA SER A 30 5.93 4.76 -10.32
C SER A 30 5.68 3.44 -9.57
N LEU A 31 5.73 3.46 -8.24
CA LEU A 31 5.47 2.29 -7.39
C LEU A 31 4.05 1.74 -7.60
N VAL A 32 3.05 2.62 -7.68
CA VAL A 32 1.67 2.20 -7.97
C VAL A 32 1.56 1.59 -9.37
N LYS A 33 2.23 2.16 -10.38
CA LYS A 33 2.26 1.57 -11.73
C LYS A 33 2.90 0.18 -11.72
N GLN A 34 4.03 0.02 -11.04
CA GLN A 34 4.69 -1.28 -10.89
C GLN A 34 3.76 -2.29 -10.22
N LEU A 35 3.07 -1.89 -9.15
CA LEU A 35 2.12 -2.75 -8.44
C LEU A 35 0.92 -3.14 -9.32
N ILE A 36 0.45 -2.23 -10.17
CA ILE A 36 -0.61 -2.54 -11.13
C ILE A 36 -0.13 -3.55 -12.18
N GLU A 37 1.11 -3.41 -12.66
CA GLU A 37 1.70 -4.34 -13.61
C GLU A 37 1.93 -5.72 -12.98
N SER A 38 2.43 -5.77 -11.75
CA SER A 38 2.55 -7.02 -10.98
C SER A 38 1.18 -7.63 -10.65
N GLY A 39 0.12 -6.83 -10.62
CA GLY A 39 -1.25 -7.32 -10.55
C GLY A 39 -1.68 -8.19 -11.73
N LYS A 40 -1.21 -7.87 -12.95
CA LYS A 40 -1.43 -8.75 -14.10
C LYS A 40 -0.72 -10.09 -13.92
N GLN A 41 0.45 -10.08 -13.27
CA GLN A 41 1.22 -11.28 -12.95
C GLN A 41 0.59 -12.07 -11.80
N THR A 42 -0.06 -11.40 -10.84
CA THR A 42 -0.74 -12.03 -9.68
C THR A 42 -1.82 -13.01 -10.12
N ALA A 43 -2.57 -12.68 -11.18
CA ALA A 43 -3.56 -13.60 -11.75
C ALA A 43 -2.92 -14.89 -12.30
N ASN A 44 -1.73 -14.80 -12.86
CA ASN A 44 -0.98 -15.97 -13.33
C ASN A 44 -0.45 -16.78 -12.15
N ILE A 45 0.11 -16.14 -11.11
CA ILE A 45 0.54 -16.78 -9.86
C ILE A 45 -0.61 -17.60 -9.24
N ILE A 46 -1.80 -17.00 -9.09
CA ILE A 46 -2.98 -17.68 -8.52
C ILE A 46 -3.37 -18.90 -9.36
N LYS A 47 -3.43 -18.75 -10.69
CA LYS A 47 -3.75 -19.85 -11.61
C LYS A 47 -2.74 -20.99 -11.51
N THR A 48 -1.45 -20.68 -11.50
CA THR A 48 -0.37 -21.66 -11.36
C THR A 48 -0.50 -22.40 -10.03
N VAL A 49 -0.74 -21.69 -8.93
CA VAL A 49 -0.91 -22.28 -7.60
C VAL A 49 -2.18 -23.16 -7.52
N GLU A 50 -3.25 -22.79 -8.21
CA GLU A 50 -4.46 -23.62 -8.33
C GLU A 50 -4.20 -24.93 -9.08
N PHE A 51 -3.49 -24.84 -10.21
CA PHE A 51 -3.08 -26.01 -10.97
C PHE A 51 -2.15 -26.93 -10.18
N LEU A 52 -1.14 -26.39 -9.49
CA LEU A 52 -0.20 -27.15 -8.67
C LEU A 52 -0.90 -27.83 -7.49
N LYS A 53 -1.83 -27.13 -6.83
CA LYS A 53 -2.58 -27.70 -5.70
C LYS A 53 -3.45 -28.87 -6.17
N THR A 54 -4.14 -28.71 -7.29
CA THR A 54 -5.03 -29.74 -7.84
C THR A 54 -4.26 -31.02 -8.18
N GLN A 55 -3.05 -30.89 -8.73
CA GLN A 55 -2.18 -32.04 -8.97
C GLN A 55 -1.71 -32.71 -7.67
N LYS A 56 -1.37 -31.93 -6.63
CA LYS A 56 -0.90 -32.47 -5.35
C LYS A 56 -2.01 -33.10 -4.52
N ASP A 57 -3.25 -32.62 -4.61
CA ASP A 57 -4.39 -33.24 -3.89
C ASP A 57 -4.76 -34.62 -4.46
N ASN A 58 -4.42 -34.89 -5.73
CA ASN A 58 -4.68 -36.18 -6.41
C ASN A 58 -3.59 -37.25 -6.18
N ILE A 59 -2.42 -36.85 -5.68
CA ILE A 59 -1.30 -37.74 -5.30
C ILE A 59 -1.33 -37.83 -3.76
N GLU A 60 -1.09 -38.99 -3.15
CA GLU A 60 -1.26 -39.19 -1.69
C GLU A 60 -0.77 -37.99 -0.85
N LYS A 61 -1.68 -37.49 0.01
CA LYS A 61 -1.59 -36.27 0.84
C LYS A 61 -0.17 -35.87 1.28
N VAL A 62 0.47 -34.98 0.54
CA VAL A 62 1.65 -34.24 1.02
C VAL A 62 1.17 -32.99 1.75
N ASN A 63 0.91 -33.11 3.06
CA ASN A 63 0.26 -32.07 3.88
C ASN A 63 0.96 -30.69 3.78
N ASP A 64 2.29 -30.69 3.81
CA ASP A 64 3.07 -29.44 3.88
C ASP A 64 3.08 -28.68 2.56
N VAL A 65 3.22 -29.35 1.41
CA VAL A 65 3.20 -28.70 0.09
C VAL A 65 1.82 -28.09 -0.20
N VAL A 66 0.74 -28.80 0.12
CA VAL A 66 -0.62 -28.28 -0.04
C VAL A 66 -0.84 -27.05 0.85
N ARG A 67 -0.30 -27.05 2.07
CA ARG A 67 -0.33 -25.88 2.97
C ARG A 67 0.46 -24.70 2.41
N GLN A 68 1.66 -24.92 1.86
CA GLN A 68 2.47 -23.89 1.22
C GLN A 68 1.73 -23.26 0.04
N LEU A 69 1.18 -24.08 -0.87
CA LEU A 69 0.40 -23.58 -2.00
C LEU A 69 -0.85 -22.80 -1.55
N LYS A 70 -1.48 -23.19 -0.44
CA LYS A 70 -2.59 -22.43 0.13
C LYS A 70 -2.12 -21.05 0.63
N ALA A 71 -0.99 -20.97 1.34
CA ALA A 71 -0.43 -19.71 1.80
C ALA A 71 -0.12 -18.76 0.63
N VAL A 72 0.56 -19.28 -0.41
CA VAL A 72 0.87 -18.52 -1.63
C VAL A 72 -0.41 -18.00 -2.31
N ARG A 73 -1.46 -18.82 -2.39
CA ARG A 73 -2.76 -18.40 -2.93
C ARG A 73 -3.38 -17.26 -2.15
N GLU A 74 -3.37 -17.34 -0.83
CA GLU A 74 -3.94 -16.29 0.03
C GLU A 74 -3.13 -14.99 -0.05
N ILE A 75 -1.80 -15.09 -0.13
CA ILE A 75 -0.92 -13.94 -0.42
C ILE A 75 -1.31 -13.28 -1.76
N GLY A 76 -1.43 -14.07 -2.82
CA GLY A 76 -1.84 -13.57 -4.14
C GLY A 76 -3.20 -12.87 -4.10
N ARG A 77 -4.20 -13.46 -3.41
CA ARG A 77 -5.52 -12.85 -3.23
C ARG A 77 -5.48 -11.54 -2.45
N ASN A 78 -4.67 -11.49 -1.39
CA ASN A 78 -4.50 -10.26 -0.60
C ASN A 78 -3.84 -9.17 -1.44
N ASN A 79 -2.80 -9.49 -2.22
CA ASN A 79 -2.19 -8.55 -3.16
C ASN A 79 -3.18 -8.05 -4.22
N GLN A 80 -4.02 -8.92 -4.78
CA GLN A 80 -5.07 -8.48 -5.72
C GLN A 80 -6.02 -7.46 -5.09
N ARG A 81 -6.37 -7.64 -3.81
CA ARG A 81 -7.18 -6.65 -3.07
C ARG A 81 -6.43 -5.33 -2.89
N LEU A 82 -5.14 -5.38 -2.53
CA LEU A 82 -4.30 -4.17 -2.42
C LEU A 82 -4.29 -3.41 -3.75
N ILE A 83 -4.03 -4.10 -4.85
CA ILE A 83 -4.02 -3.53 -6.21
C ILE A 83 -5.36 -2.86 -6.53
N ASN A 84 -6.48 -3.51 -6.23
CA ASN A 84 -7.81 -2.94 -6.50
C ASN A 84 -8.05 -1.64 -5.72
N VAL A 85 -7.61 -1.57 -4.46
CA VAL A 85 -7.69 -0.34 -3.64
C VAL A 85 -6.77 0.75 -4.21
N MET A 86 -5.57 0.39 -4.67
CA MET A 86 -4.63 1.35 -5.28
C MET A 86 -5.12 1.88 -6.63
N GLN A 87 -5.75 1.04 -7.44
CA GLN A 87 -6.26 1.44 -8.76
C GLN A 87 -7.48 2.35 -8.67
N ASN A 88 -8.44 1.99 -7.81
CA ASN A 88 -9.74 2.64 -7.77
C ASN A 88 -9.79 3.67 -6.64
N ASP A 89 -9.70 3.20 -5.40
CA ASP A 89 -9.97 4.06 -4.24
C ASP A 89 -8.93 5.17 -4.07
N LEU A 90 -7.66 4.85 -4.26
CA LEU A 90 -6.60 5.85 -4.12
C LEU A 90 -6.65 6.89 -5.25
N ARG A 91 -6.98 6.47 -6.48
CA ARG A 91 -7.22 7.41 -7.59
C ARG A 91 -8.38 8.36 -7.25
N ASP A 92 -9.47 7.83 -6.71
CA ASP A 92 -10.62 8.64 -6.30
C ASP A 92 -10.27 9.60 -5.16
N ILE A 93 -9.48 9.15 -4.19
CA ILE A 93 -9.01 9.98 -3.08
C ILE A 93 -8.12 11.11 -3.60
N LEU A 94 -7.07 10.79 -4.37
CA LEU A 94 -6.10 11.78 -4.86
C LEU A 94 -6.71 12.73 -5.90
N GLY A 95 -7.71 12.27 -6.66
CA GLY A 95 -8.45 13.10 -7.63
C GLY A 95 -9.59 13.92 -7.03
N SER A 96 -9.86 13.79 -5.73
CA SER A 96 -10.97 14.49 -5.08
C SER A 96 -10.68 15.99 -4.92
N PRO A 97 -11.63 16.89 -5.27
CA PRO A 97 -11.47 18.33 -5.00
C PRO A 97 -11.48 18.66 -3.50
N PHE A 98 -11.87 17.69 -2.66
CA PHE A 98 -11.92 17.83 -1.20
C PHE A 98 -10.62 17.39 -0.51
N ILE A 99 -9.59 16.98 -1.25
CA ILE A 99 -8.23 16.75 -0.74
C ILE A 99 -7.36 17.95 -1.11
N LYS A 100 -6.69 18.53 -0.11
CA LYS A 100 -5.83 19.69 -0.34
C LYS A 100 -4.52 19.28 -1.02
N PRO A 101 -3.88 20.17 -1.81
CA PRO A 101 -2.61 19.86 -2.47
C PRO A 101 -1.50 19.36 -1.52
N ASP A 102 -1.42 19.90 -0.29
CA ASP A 102 -0.45 19.46 0.71
C ASP A 102 -0.81 18.10 1.36
N GLU A 103 -2.09 17.70 1.30
CA GLU A 103 -2.55 16.39 1.77
C GLU A 103 -2.24 15.28 0.77
N VAL A 104 -2.14 15.58 -0.52
CA VAL A 104 -1.78 14.60 -1.58
C VAL A 104 -0.48 13.88 -1.24
N SER A 105 0.53 14.63 -0.78
CA SER A 105 1.82 14.05 -0.37
C SER A 105 1.68 13.14 0.86
N ARG A 106 0.91 13.58 1.88
CA ARG A 106 0.66 12.77 3.09
C ARG A 106 -0.12 11.50 2.81
N VAL A 107 -1.13 11.58 1.93
CA VAL A 107 -1.90 10.42 1.45
C VAL A 107 -0.94 9.44 0.78
N SER A 108 -0.19 9.90 -0.22
CA SER A 108 0.77 9.09 -0.97
C SER A 108 1.79 8.40 -0.07
N GLN A 109 2.38 9.14 0.87
CA GLN A 109 3.34 8.60 1.84
C GLN A 109 2.71 7.52 2.73
N SER A 110 1.45 7.70 3.15
CA SER A 110 0.75 6.73 3.99
C SER A 110 0.47 5.38 3.32
N PHE A 111 0.51 5.33 1.98
CA PHE A 111 0.33 4.14 1.16
C PHE A 111 1.64 3.58 0.61
N THR A 112 2.71 4.37 0.55
CA THR A 112 4.00 4.00 -0.06
C THR A 112 4.55 2.70 0.50
N SER A 113 4.67 2.60 1.83
CA SER A 113 5.20 1.38 2.47
C SER A 113 4.32 0.15 2.23
N ILE A 114 3.01 0.31 2.01
CA ILE A 114 2.12 -0.82 1.70
C ILE A 114 2.40 -1.32 0.28
N VAL A 115 2.61 -0.39 -0.66
CA VAL A 115 2.92 -0.72 -2.06
C VAL A 115 4.29 -1.40 -2.18
N GLU A 116 5.31 -0.84 -1.52
CA GLU A 116 6.67 -1.41 -1.51
C GLU A 116 6.68 -2.83 -0.94
N ASN A 117 6.04 -3.05 0.21
CA ASN A 117 5.95 -4.39 0.82
C ASN A 117 5.17 -5.38 -0.05
N SER A 118 4.12 -4.92 -0.74
CA SER A 118 3.35 -5.75 -1.67
C SER A 118 4.18 -6.19 -2.87
N LEU A 119 4.97 -5.28 -3.45
CA LEU A 119 5.91 -5.59 -4.55
C LEU A 119 6.96 -6.61 -4.11
N ASN A 120 7.63 -6.36 -2.98
CA ASN A 120 8.63 -7.30 -2.43
C ASN A 120 8.02 -8.68 -2.15
N THR A 121 6.77 -8.72 -1.68
CA THR A 121 6.06 -9.99 -1.43
C THR A 121 5.79 -10.73 -2.73
N LEU A 122 5.37 -10.03 -3.79
CA LEU A 122 5.10 -10.66 -5.09
C LEU A 122 6.38 -11.18 -5.75
N ASP A 123 7.47 -10.42 -5.69
CA ASP A 123 8.78 -10.85 -6.18
C ASP A 123 9.25 -12.13 -5.46
N PHE A 124 9.07 -12.18 -4.14
CA PHE A 124 9.38 -13.38 -3.34
C PHE A 124 8.52 -14.59 -3.71
N ILE A 125 7.23 -14.38 -3.97
CA ILE A 125 6.34 -15.46 -4.42
C ILE A 125 6.76 -15.98 -5.80
N ASP A 126 7.12 -15.07 -6.71
CA ASP A 126 7.59 -15.47 -8.03
C ASP A 126 8.87 -16.30 -7.92
N GLU A 127 9.84 -15.87 -7.10
CA GLU A 127 11.08 -16.61 -6.83
C GLU A 127 10.82 -18.02 -6.26
N ILE A 128 9.91 -18.16 -5.30
CA ILE A 128 9.56 -19.45 -4.69
C ILE A 128 8.90 -20.40 -5.70
N LEU A 129 8.13 -19.88 -6.65
CA LEU A 129 7.39 -20.69 -7.62
C LEU A 129 8.21 -21.02 -8.87
N SER A 130 9.21 -20.20 -9.22
CA SER A 130 9.99 -20.33 -10.45
C SER A 130 11.37 -20.95 -10.26
N SER A 131 12.01 -20.77 -9.09
CA SER A 131 13.08 -21.67 -8.68
C SER A 131 12.43 -22.97 -8.23
N ASP A 132 12.98 -24.15 -8.56
CA ASP A 132 12.47 -25.45 -8.12
C ASP A 132 12.65 -25.66 -6.58
N TYR A 133 12.01 -24.80 -5.79
CA TYR A 133 11.96 -24.72 -4.34
C TYR A 133 13.33 -24.57 -3.67
N LEU A 134 13.84 -23.32 -3.61
CA LEU A 134 14.98 -22.78 -2.84
C LEU A 134 15.68 -23.73 -1.84
N LYS A 135 17.02 -23.60 -1.70
CA LYS A 135 17.93 -24.34 -0.78
C LYS A 135 17.55 -24.37 0.73
N MET A 136 16.39 -23.81 1.10
CA MET A 136 15.78 -23.88 2.43
C MET A 136 15.04 -25.21 2.64
N THR A 137 14.90 -25.62 3.89
CA THR A 137 14.09 -26.78 4.27
C THR A 137 12.59 -26.50 4.12
N ASP A 138 11.76 -27.53 3.94
CA ASP A 138 10.30 -27.37 3.82
C ASP A 138 9.69 -26.68 5.06
N ALA A 139 10.26 -26.90 6.24
CA ALA A 139 9.85 -26.25 7.48
C ALA A 139 10.14 -24.75 7.48
N GLU A 140 11.35 -24.34 7.08
CA GLU A 140 11.74 -22.93 6.96
C GLU A 140 10.88 -22.21 5.92
N ARG A 141 10.65 -22.85 4.75
CA ARG A 141 9.77 -22.30 3.71
C ARG A 141 8.35 -22.09 4.22
N THR A 142 7.82 -23.08 4.93
CA THR A 142 6.47 -22.99 5.51
C THR A 142 6.38 -21.87 6.54
N ALA A 143 7.39 -21.68 7.38
CA ALA A 143 7.43 -20.59 8.35
C ALA A 143 7.40 -19.22 7.65
N ILE A 144 8.27 -19.00 6.67
CA ILE A 144 8.35 -17.73 5.93
C ILE A 144 7.05 -17.47 5.16
N LEU A 145 6.46 -18.49 4.53
CA LEU A 145 5.18 -18.33 3.81
C LEU A 145 4.04 -17.96 4.76
N ASN A 146 3.98 -18.54 5.97
CA ASN A 146 2.97 -18.16 6.96
C ASN A 146 3.17 -16.71 7.45
N GLU A 147 4.42 -16.28 7.63
CA GLU A 147 4.76 -14.90 7.99
C GLU A 147 4.32 -13.93 6.89
N LYS A 148 4.66 -14.21 5.63
CA LYS A 148 4.23 -13.39 4.48
C LYS A 148 2.72 -13.40 4.28
N GLU A 149 2.05 -14.52 4.57
CA GLU A 149 0.58 -14.58 4.58
C GLU A 149 0.00 -13.63 5.64
N LEU A 150 0.55 -13.63 6.85
CA LEU A 150 0.14 -12.72 7.92
C LEU A 150 0.38 -11.26 7.55
N GLU A 151 1.60 -10.92 7.12
CA GLU A 151 1.95 -9.58 6.64
C GLU A 151 0.99 -9.10 5.55
N SER A 152 0.66 -9.97 4.58
CA SER A 152 -0.27 -9.63 3.50
C SER A 152 -1.69 -9.32 4.00
N ARG A 153 -2.15 -10.00 5.06
CA ARG A 153 -3.44 -9.71 5.70
C ARG A 153 -3.42 -8.38 6.44
N GLU A 154 -2.35 -8.12 7.17
CA GLU A 154 -2.17 -6.86 7.89
C GLU A 154 -2.10 -5.67 6.93
N MET A 155 -1.39 -5.82 5.80
CA MET A 155 -1.39 -4.82 4.73
C MET A 155 -2.81 -4.52 4.22
N VAL A 156 -3.64 -5.55 3.99
CA VAL A 156 -5.03 -5.36 3.54
C VAL A 156 -5.87 -4.65 4.62
N ALA A 157 -5.70 -5.00 5.89
CA ALA A 157 -6.41 -4.34 6.99
C ALA A 157 -6.00 -2.85 7.11
N ASN A 158 -4.70 -2.59 7.03
CA ASN A 158 -4.12 -1.25 7.08
C ASN A 158 -4.59 -0.39 5.91
N ILE A 159 -4.55 -0.91 4.68
CA ILE A 159 -4.98 -0.17 3.49
C ILE A 159 -6.47 0.16 3.57
N THR A 160 -7.29 -0.81 3.99
CA THR A 160 -8.74 -0.64 4.09
C THR A 160 -9.10 0.44 5.10
N THR A 161 -8.43 0.44 6.26
CA THR A 161 -8.64 1.45 7.31
C THR A 161 -8.22 2.84 6.85
N LYS A 162 -7.04 2.96 6.22
CA LYS A 162 -6.54 4.25 5.69
C LYS A 162 -7.46 4.79 4.59
N THR A 163 -7.88 3.94 3.66
CA THR A 163 -8.82 4.30 2.60
C THR A 163 -10.15 4.78 3.16
N LYS A 164 -10.73 4.05 4.12
CA LYS A 164 -11.97 4.45 4.79
C LYS A 164 -11.84 5.84 5.42
N ARG A 165 -10.76 6.08 6.18
CA ARG A 165 -10.51 7.38 6.81
C ARG A 165 -10.51 8.53 5.81
N TYR A 166 -9.83 8.37 4.67
CA TYR A 166 -9.81 9.43 3.65
C TYR A 166 -11.16 9.63 2.97
N LYS A 167 -11.91 8.56 2.70
CA LYS A 167 -13.28 8.64 2.19
C LYS A 167 -14.22 9.37 3.16
N ASP A 168 -14.07 9.14 4.46
CA ASP A 168 -14.85 9.83 5.50
C ASP A 168 -14.52 11.33 5.54
N ILE A 169 -13.23 11.69 5.45
CA ILE A 169 -12.78 13.10 5.38
C ILE A 169 -13.37 13.80 4.16
N ILE A 170 -13.30 13.16 2.99
CA ILE A 170 -13.86 13.70 1.74
C ILE A 170 -15.37 13.91 1.88
N SER A 171 -16.08 12.91 2.42
CA SER A 171 -17.53 12.96 2.61
C SER A 171 -17.95 14.08 3.56
N PHE A 172 -17.22 14.24 4.66
CA PHE A 172 -17.45 15.32 5.63
C PHE A 172 -17.25 16.70 4.98
N ARG A 173 -16.15 16.90 4.26
CA ARG A 173 -15.88 18.18 3.57
C ARG A 173 -16.89 18.49 2.47
N LYS A 174 -17.32 17.47 1.72
CA LYS A 174 -18.40 17.60 0.74
C LYS A 174 -19.72 18.03 1.39
N MET A 175 -20.00 17.53 2.59
CA MET A 175 -21.18 17.96 3.36
C MET A 175 -21.06 19.42 3.81
N GLN A 176 -19.89 19.82 4.32
CA GLN A 176 -19.63 21.21 4.72
C GLN A 176 -19.79 22.16 3.53
N ASP A 177 -19.23 21.82 2.37
CA ASP A 177 -19.34 22.61 1.15
C ASP A 177 -20.80 22.79 0.71
N LYS A 178 -21.59 21.70 0.73
CA LYS A 178 -23.03 21.77 0.45
C LYS A 178 -23.80 22.66 1.43
N ILE A 179 -23.45 22.65 2.72
CA ILE A 179 -24.12 23.48 3.72
C ILE A 179 -23.76 24.95 3.53
N ASN A 180 -22.49 25.25 3.25
CA ASN A 180 -21.99 26.61 3.11
C ASN A 180 -22.49 27.29 1.83
N ASN A 181 -22.67 26.53 0.74
CA ASN A 181 -23.13 27.05 -0.55
C ASN A 181 -24.64 26.86 -0.77
N ARG A 182 -25.42 26.65 0.29
CA ARG A 182 -26.88 26.64 0.18
C ARG A 182 -27.37 28.05 -0.11
N GLU A 183 -28.09 28.22 -1.21
CA GLU A 183 -28.90 29.42 -1.42
C GLU A 183 -29.90 29.50 -0.27
N THR A 184 -29.76 30.53 0.56
CA THR A 184 -30.77 30.84 1.56
C THR A 184 -31.93 31.49 0.84
N GLU A 185 -32.93 30.70 0.48
CA GLU A 185 -34.25 31.23 0.13
C GLU A 185 -34.83 31.88 1.40
N TYR A 186 -34.67 33.19 1.51
CA TYR A 186 -35.39 34.04 2.47
C TYR A 186 -36.45 34.85 1.72
#